data_AF-A0A291PD66-F1
#
_entry.id   AF-A0A291PD66-F1
#
_cell.length_a   1.000
_cell.length_b   1.000
_cell.length_c   1.000
_cell.angle_alpha   90.00
_cell.angle_beta   90.00
_cell.angle_gamma   90.00
#
_symmetry.space_group_name_H-M   'P 1'
#
loop_
_entity.id
_entity.type
_entity.pdbx_description
1 polymer ?
#
loop_
_entity_poly.entity_id
_entity_poly.type
_entity_poly.pdbx_seq_one_letter_code
_entity_poly.pdbx_strand_id
1 'polypeptide(L)'
;MPSVIVSGSTGSIRSALDRIADIGRNPSAVLDAVGNSILNNTRRRMEQGVDPHGARWDSYAPLNPIYASSKEGPGILRGPDFSTTGLYRSLTKQARGNTLVWGSALPYARIHQLGGIIQPRNKRWLSFEMGGRLWHLDNVEIPARPYLGFTEEDRADLMGELEDYLDRAVRG
;
A
#
# COMPACT_ATOMS: atom_id res chain seq x y z
N MET A 1 50.98 -38.86 30.10
CA MET A 1 50.83 -37.39 30.02
C MET A 1 49.40 -37.06 30.41
N PRO A 2 49.13 -36.13 31.34
CA PRO A 2 47.75 -35.75 31.63
C PRO A 2 47.16 -35.00 30.43
N SER A 3 45.93 -35.36 30.05
CA SER A 3 45.15 -34.65 29.03
C SER A 3 43.82 -34.21 29.67
N VAL A 4 43.37 -33.01 29.32
CA VAL A 4 42.10 -32.44 29.77
C VAL A 4 41.24 -32.21 28.54
N ILE A 5 40.03 -32.75 28.55
CA ILE A 5 39.03 -32.57 27.48
C ILE A 5 37.81 -31.91 28.11
N VAL A 6 37.34 -30.82 27.50
CA VAL A 6 36.10 -30.13 27.87
C VAL A 6 35.08 -30.34 26.76
N SER A 7 33.84 -30.67 27.13
CA SER A 7 32.70 -30.82 26.22
C SER A 7 31.54 -29.93 26.66
N GLY A 8 30.80 -29.36 25.70
CA GLY A 8 29.60 -28.54 25.95
C GLY A 8 28.45 -28.90 25.01
N SER A 9 27.24 -28.43 25.32
CA SER A 9 26.04 -28.65 24.50
C SER A 9 25.80 -27.50 23.52
N THR A 10 25.50 -27.82 22.26
CA THR A 10 25.13 -26.87 21.20
C THR A 10 23.62 -26.84 20.92
N GLY A 11 22.81 -27.42 21.81
CA GLY A 11 21.36 -27.56 21.61
C GLY A 11 20.63 -26.24 21.33
N SER A 12 21.04 -25.15 21.99
CA SER A 12 20.46 -23.81 21.77
C SER A 12 20.68 -23.29 20.34
N ILE A 13 21.84 -23.56 19.73
CA ILE A 13 22.13 -23.18 18.34
C ILE A 13 21.21 -23.94 17.40
N ARG A 14 21.03 -25.24 17.62
CA ARG A 14 20.13 -26.06 16.81
C ARG A 14 18.69 -25.55 16.89
N SER A 15 18.18 -25.28 18.10
CA SER A 15 16.84 -24.73 18.29
C SER A 15 16.65 -23.35 17.64
N ALA A 16 17.67 -22.48 17.65
CA ALA A 16 17.62 -21.21 16.94
C ALA A 16 17.57 -21.41 15.42
N LEU A 17 18.41 -22.28 14.87
CA LEU A 17 18.43 -22.61 13.44
C LEU A 17 17.11 -23.24 12.98
N ASP A 18 16.49 -24.09 13.80
CA ASP A 18 15.19 -24.69 13.49
C ASP A 18 14.10 -23.61 13.36
N ARG A 19 14.07 -22.63 14.27
CA ARG A 19 13.13 -21.49 14.21
C ARG A 19 13.38 -20.58 13.01
N ILE A 20 14.65 -20.30 12.68
CA ILE A 20 15.01 -19.56 11.46
C ILE A 20 14.54 -20.33 10.21
N ALA A 21 14.74 -21.64 10.18
CA ALA A 21 14.28 -22.48 9.08
C ALA A 21 12.74 -22.47 8.97
N ASP A 22 12.02 -22.43 10.09
CA ASP A 22 10.56 -22.32 10.10
C ASP A 22 10.06 -20.99 9.52
N ILE A 23 10.72 -19.86 9.82
CA ILE A 23 10.45 -18.58 9.16
C ILE A 23 10.63 -18.71 7.64
N GLY A 24 11.73 -19.34 7.19
CA GLY A 24 11.99 -19.55 5.77
C GLY A 24 10.98 -20.46 5.07
N ARG A 25 10.44 -21.46 5.77
CA ARG A 25 9.38 -22.36 5.25
C ARG A 25 8.02 -21.68 5.18
N ASN A 26 7.72 -20.79 6.13
CA ASN A 26 6.46 -20.07 6.21
C ASN A 26 6.67 -18.61 6.63
N PRO A 27 6.96 -17.71 5.68
CA PRO A 27 7.21 -16.31 5.97
C PRO A 27 5.93 -15.50 6.20
N SER A 28 4.75 -16.14 6.26
CA SER A 28 3.46 -15.43 6.32
C SER A 28 3.36 -14.42 7.45
N ALA A 29 3.91 -14.72 8.63
CA ALA A 29 3.91 -13.80 9.76
C ALA A 29 4.79 -12.55 9.50
N VAL A 30 5.97 -12.75 8.91
CA VAL A 30 6.86 -11.65 8.48
C VAL A 30 6.15 -10.81 7.41
N LEU A 31 5.61 -11.44 6.37
CA LEU A 31 4.90 -10.76 5.29
C LEU A 31 3.66 -10.01 5.80
N ASP A 32 2.96 -10.56 6.79
CA ASP A 32 1.81 -9.89 7.40
C ASP A 32 2.23 -8.60 8.13
N ALA A 33 3.34 -8.65 8.87
CA ALA A 33 3.93 -7.48 9.54
C ALA A 33 4.38 -6.42 8.52
N VAL A 34 5.15 -6.81 7.51
CA VAL A 34 5.55 -5.94 6.39
C VAL A 34 4.34 -5.31 5.70
N GLY A 35 3.27 -6.08 5.52
CA GLY A 35 2.04 -5.57 4.93
C GLY A 35 1.36 -4.48 5.75
N ASN A 36 1.51 -4.46 7.09
CA ASN A 36 1.04 -3.34 7.91
C ASN A 36 1.83 -2.06 7.57
N SER A 37 3.16 -2.16 7.50
CA SER A 37 4.05 -1.03 7.20
C SER A 37 3.78 -0.45 5.81
N ILE A 38 3.71 -1.30 4.78
CA ILE A 38 3.37 -0.87 3.40
C ILE A 38 2.00 -0.20 3.33
N LEU A 39 1.01 -0.71 4.06
CA LEU A 39 -0.34 -0.14 4.09
C LEU A 39 -0.34 1.25 4.74
N ASN A 40 0.42 1.42 5.82
CA ASN A 40 0.60 2.70 6.50
C ASN A 40 1.35 3.69 5.61
N ASN A 41 2.38 3.25 4.89
CA ASN A 41 3.13 4.08 3.95
C ASN A 41 2.25 4.55 2.80
N THR A 42 1.45 3.65 2.23
CA THR A 42 0.44 3.96 1.22
C THR A 42 -0.55 5.03 1.71
N ARG A 43 -1.07 4.86 2.93
CA ARG A 43 -2.00 5.83 3.55
C ARG A 43 -1.36 7.20 3.76
N ARG A 44 -0.13 7.23 4.26
CA ARG A 44 0.64 8.47 4.46
C ARG A 44 0.85 9.22 3.14
N ARG A 45 1.16 8.52 2.04
CA ARG A 45 1.23 9.13 0.70
C ARG A 45 -0.09 9.76 0.29
N MET A 46 -1.22 9.07 0.52
CA MET A 46 -2.54 9.62 0.23
C MET A 46 -2.87 10.87 1.07
N GLU A 47 -2.50 10.87 2.34
CA GLU A 47 -2.63 12.04 3.24
C GLU A 47 -1.75 13.21 2.79
N GLN A 48 -0.57 12.94 2.27
CA GLN A 48 0.33 13.96 1.73
C GLN A 48 -0.08 14.42 0.33
N GLY A 49 -0.89 13.63 -0.38
CA GLY A 49 -1.28 13.87 -1.77
C GLY A 49 -0.11 13.69 -2.74
N VAL A 50 0.74 12.70 -2.49
CA VAL A 50 1.94 12.40 -3.27
C VAL A 50 1.90 11.00 -3.85
N ASP A 51 2.63 10.79 -4.95
CA ASP A 51 2.86 9.48 -5.53
C ASP A 51 3.98 8.69 -4.79
N PRO A 52 4.25 7.43 -5.17
CA PRO A 52 5.34 6.63 -4.59
C PRO A 52 6.74 7.21 -4.77
N HIS A 53 6.93 8.21 -5.63
CA HIS A 53 8.19 8.92 -5.84
C HIS A 53 8.23 10.26 -5.10
N GLY A 54 7.19 10.60 -4.33
CA GLY A 54 7.08 11.84 -3.58
C GLY A 54 6.60 13.03 -4.39
N ALA A 55 6.27 12.86 -5.69
CA ALA A 55 5.73 13.94 -6.50
C ALA A 55 4.27 14.20 -6.10
N ARG A 56 3.94 15.47 -5.82
CA ARG A 56 2.56 15.85 -5.49
C ARG A 56 1.64 15.63 -6.69
N TRP A 57 0.46 15.09 -6.46
CA TRP A 57 -0.51 14.84 -7.53
C TRP A 57 -0.97 16.11 -8.26
N ASP A 58 -1.04 17.22 -7.52
CA ASP A 58 -1.44 18.53 -8.05
C ASP A 58 -0.36 19.19 -8.93
N SER A 59 0.90 18.76 -8.85
CA SER A 59 1.98 19.32 -9.65
C SER A 59 1.90 18.93 -11.13
N TYR A 60 1.42 17.72 -11.42
CA TYR A 60 1.32 17.22 -12.80
C TYR A 60 -0.11 17.15 -13.33
N ALA A 61 -1.12 17.16 -12.45
CA ALA A 61 -2.49 17.47 -12.87
C ALA A 61 -3.30 18.03 -11.69
N PRO A 62 -3.62 19.32 -11.64
CA PRO A 62 -4.47 19.88 -10.59
C PRO A 62 -5.92 19.41 -10.72
N LEU A 63 -6.74 19.68 -9.70
CA LEU A 63 -8.18 19.50 -9.82
C LEU A 63 -8.74 20.46 -10.90
N ASN A 64 -9.78 20.01 -11.59
CA ASN A 64 -10.58 20.91 -12.42
C ASN A 64 -11.10 22.08 -11.55
N PRO A 65 -10.96 23.35 -11.97
CA PRO A 65 -11.35 24.51 -11.15
C PRO A 65 -12.82 24.51 -10.71
N ILE A 66 -13.73 24.08 -11.57
CA ILE A 66 -15.17 24.01 -11.28
C ILE A 66 -15.41 22.96 -10.20
N TYR A 67 -14.84 21.76 -10.36
CA TYR A 67 -14.94 20.73 -9.33
C TYR A 67 -14.30 21.18 -8.00
N ALA A 68 -13.14 21.83 -8.07
CA ALA A 68 -12.43 22.31 -6.88
C ALA A 68 -13.27 23.33 -6.06
N SER A 69 -14.05 24.19 -6.72
CA SER A 69 -14.87 25.21 -6.04
C SER A 69 -15.99 24.64 -5.15
N SER A 70 -16.48 23.44 -5.45
CA SER A 70 -17.57 22.79 -4.71
C SER A 70 -17.13 21.49 -4.05
N LYS A 71 -15.84 21.17 -4.07
CA LYS A 71 -15.32 19.93 -3.52
C LYS A 71 -15.34 20.00 -2.00
N GLU A 72 -15.95 18.99 -1.40
CA GLU A 72 -15.83 18.76 0.03
C GLU A 72 -14.60 17.89 0.34
N GLY A 73 -13.97 18.16 1.48
CA GLY A 73 -12.77 17.45 1.96
C GLY A 73 -11.44 17.99 1.43
N PRO A 74 -10.31 17.55 2.02
CA PRO A 74 -9.02 18.18 1.79
C PRO A 74 -8.29 17.62 0.57
N GLY A 75 -8.35 18.30 -0.57
CA GLY A 75 -7.48 17.99 -1.72
C GLY A 75 -7.80 16.68 -2.46
N ILE A 76 -6.90 16.25 -3.34
CA ILE A 76 -7.14 15.14 -4.28
C ILE A 76 -7.30 13.80 -3.53
N LEU A 77 -8.26 12.97 -3.98
CA LEU A 77 -8.65 11.66 -3.41
C LEU A 77 -9.07 11.65 -1.94
N ARG A 78 -9.38 12.82 -1.37
CA ARG A 78 -9.81 12.95 0.03
C ARG A 78 -11.13 13.71 0.09
N GLY A 79 -12.18 13.02 0.54
CA GLY A 79 -13.48 13.60 0.90
C GLY A 79 -13.51 14.01 2.39
N PRO A 80 -14.67 14.46 2.90
CA PRO A 80 -14.83 14.91 4.29
C PRO A 80 -14.30 13.91 5.33
N ASP A 81 -14.72 12.64 5.20
CA ASP A 81 -14.35 11.56 6.11
C ASP A 81 -13.39 10.56 5.43
N PHE A 82 -12.42 11.06 4.66
CA PHE A 82 -11.59 10.20 3.83
C PHE A 82 -10.83 9.12 4.61
N SER A 83 -10.44 9.39 5.86
CA SER A 83 -9.69 8.43 6.68
C SER A 83 -10.54 7.22 7.12
N THR A 84 -11.86 7.36 7.15
CA THR A 84 -12.82 6.33 7.60
C THR A 84 -13.70 5.80 6.47
N THR A 85 -13.61 6.36 5.26
CA THR A 85 -14.45 5.98 4.11
C THR A 85 -13.66 5.86 2.80
N GLY A 86 -14.34 5.42 1.73
CA GLY A 86 -13.81 5.46 0.37
C GLY A 86 -12.50 4.70 0.14
N LEU A 87 -11.69 5.20 -0.79
CA LEU A 87 -10.46 4.55 -1.25
C LEU A 87 -9.47 4.27 -0.12
N TYR A 88 -9.18 5.29 0.69
CA TYR A 88 -8.22 5.21 1.78
C TYR A 88 -8.59 4.12 2.80
N ARG A 89 -9.86 4.08 3.24
CA ARG A 89 -10.31 3.07 4.20
C ARG A 89 -10.35 1.66 3.61
N SER A 90 -10.60 1.54 2.31
CA SER A 90 -10.73 0.27 1.61
C SER A 90 -9.42 -0.46 1.35
N LEU A 91 -8.28 0.17 1.62
CA LEU A 91 -6.98 -0.45 1.45
C LEU A 91 -6.83 -1.64 2.41
N THR A 92 -6.41 -2.78 1.86
CA THR A 92 -6.19 -4.05 2.56
C THR A 92 -4.85 -4.66 2.18
N LYS A 93 -4.35 -5.57 3.02
CA LYS A 93 -3.16 -6.38 2.80
C LYS A 93 -3.46 -7.83 3.16
N GLN A 94 -2.83 -8.77 2.45
CA GLN A 94 -2.99 -10.19 2.67
C GLN A 94 -1.70 -10.92 2.29
N ALA A 95 -1.15 -11.71 3.22
CA ALA A 95 -0.11 -12.69 2.93
C ALA A 95 -0.75 -13.98 2.36
N ARG A 96 -0.17 -14.52 1.29
CA ARG A 96 -0.58 -15.75 0.61
C ARG A 96 0.66 -16.60 0.34
N GLY A 97 0.94 -17.56 1.20
CA GLY A 97 2.19 -18.33 1.14
C GLY A 97 3.39 -17.38 1.22
N ASN A 98 4.19 -17.33 0.15
CA ASN A 98 5.39 -16.49 0.04
C ASN A 98 5.13 -15.17 -0.70
N THR A 99 3.87 -14.75 -0.82
CA THR A 99 3.50 -13.52 -1.54
C THR A 99 2.72 -12.59 -0.63
N LEU A 100 3.08 -11.31 -0.62
CA LEU A 100 2.28 -10.25 -0.02
C LEU A 100 1.50 -9.52 -1.13
N VAL A 101 0.20 -9.37 -0.92
CA VAL A 101 -0.70 -8.62 -1.83
C VAL A 101 -1.33 -7.48 -1.03
N TRP A 102 -1.35 -6.28 -1.60
CA TRP A 102 -2.01 -5.11 -1.00
C TRP A 102 -2.69 -4.26 -2.06
N GLY A 103 -3.75 -3.55 -1.67
CA GLY A 103 -4.51 -2.70 -2.57
C GLY A 103 -5.94 -2.48 -2.13
N SER A 104 -6.79 -2.04 -3.06
CA SER A 104 -8.22 -1.84 -2.85
C SER A 104 -9.01 -2.60 -3.91
N ALA A 105 -10.13 -3.20 -3.50
CA ALA A 105 -11.08 -3.87 -4.39
C ALA A 105 -12.16 -2.91 -4.92
N LEU A 106 -12.13 -1.62 -4.58
CA LEU A 106 -13.13 -0.68 -5.07
C LEU A 106 -13.04 -0.51 -6.60
N PRO A 107 -14.17 -0.47 -7.33
CA PRO A 107 -14.17 -0.41 -8.79
C PRO A 107 -13.37 0.77 -9.38
N TYR A 108 -13.32 1.90 -8.66
CA TYR A 108 -12.61 3.10 -9.09
C TYR A 108 -11.15 3.18 -8.61
N ALA A 109 -10.66 2.19 -7.83
CA ALA A 109 -9.27 2.17 -7.38
C ALA A 109 -8.29 2.16 -8.56
N ARG A 110 -8.56 1.32 -9.57
CA ARG A 110 -7.71 1.18 -10.76
C ARG A 110 -7.56 2.49 -11.54
N ILE A 111 -8.67 3.20 -11.78
CA ILE A 111 -8.63 4.42 -12.60
C ILE A 111 -7.85 5.53 -11.89
N HIS A 112 -7.86 5.57 -10.56
CA HIS A 112 -6.99 6.47 -9.82
C HIS A 112 -5.54 6.01 -9.79
N GLN A 113 -5.24 4.72 -9.69
CA GLN A 113 -3.85 4.26 -9.72
C GLN A 113 -3.19 4.52 -11.09
N LEU A 114 -3.89 4.24 -12.19
CA LEU A 114 -3.30 4.16 -13.53
C LEU A 114 -3.72 5.31 -14.45
N GLY A 115 -4.71 6.09 -14.07
CA GLY A 115 -5.39 7.01 -14.98
C GLY A 115 -6.14 6.25 -16.09
N GLY A 116 -6.73 7.02 -17.00
CA GLY A 116 -7.34 6.51 -18.22
C GLY A 116 -8.63 7.22 -18.60
N ILE A 117 -9.23 6.76 -19.69
CA ILE A 117 -10.44 7.35 -20.25
C ILE A 117 -11.67 6.57 -19.76
N ILE A 118 -12.66 7.30 -19.24
CA ILE A 118 -14.00 6.79 -18.97
C ILE A 118 -14.94 7.19 -20.10
N GLN A 119 -15.75 6.25 -20.57
CA GLN A 119 -16.70 6.43 -21.67
C GLN A 119 -18.02 5.71 -21.36
N PRO A 120 -19.16 6.17 -21.90
CA PRO A 120 -20.44 5.54 -21.68
C PRO A 120 -20.46 4.14 -22.33
N ARG A 121 -21.01 3.14 -21.62
CA ARG A 121 -21.10 1.77 -22.14
C ARG A 121 -22.30 1.55 -23.06
N ASN A 122 -23.48 2.00 -22.61
CA ASN A 122 -24.78 1.70 -23.25
C ASN A 122 -25.61 2.97 -23.51
N LYS A 123 -25.03 4.15 -23.35
CA LYS A 123 -25.70 5.45 -23.49
C LYS A 123 -24.94 6.30 -24.49
N ARG A 124 -25.62 7.30 -25.07
CA ARG A 124 -25.02 8.20 -26.06
C ARG A 124 -23.91 9.07 -25.48
N TRP A 125 -24.05 9.49 -24.23
CA TRP A 125 -23.09 10.36 -23.53
C TRP A 125 -22.84 9.86 -22.11
N LEU A 126 -21.67 10.19 -21.59
CA LEU A 126 -21.40 10.22 -20.16
C LEU A 126 -22.04 11.49 -19.59
N SER A 127 -22.95 11.30 -18.63
CA SER A 127 -23.65 12.40 -17.97
C SER A 127 -23.30 12.46 -16.49
N PHE A 128 -22.90 13.63 -16.00
CA PHE A 128 -22.59 13.87 -14.59
C PHE A 128 -22.77 15.35 -14.23
N GLU A 129 -23.00 15.64 -12.96
CA GLU A 129 -23.13 17.01 -12.45
C GLU A 129 -21.80 17.49 -11.86
N MET A 130 -21.40 18.73 -12.17
CA MET A 130 -20.22 19.38 -11.62
C MET A 130 -20.40 20.89 -11.62
N GLY A 131 -20.21 21.54 -10.46
CA GLY A 131 -20.40 22.98 -10.30
C GLY A 131 -21.83 23.46 -10.53
N GLY A 132 -22.83 22.68 -10.12
CA GLY A 132 -24.25 22.98 -10.32
C GLY A 132 -24.72 22.93 -11.78
N ARG A 133 -23.96 22.26 -12.66
CA ARG A 133 -24.29 22.09 -14.08
C ARG A 133 -24.21 20.62 -14.47
N LEU A 134 -25.16 20.19 -15.30
CA LEU A 134 -25.18 18.85 -15.90
C LEU A 134 -24.33 18.83 -17.18
N TRP A 135 -23.33 17.96 -17.22
CA TRP A 135 -22.42 17.76 -18.34
C TRP A 135 -22.83 16.55 -19.17
N HIS A 136 -22.60 16.62 -20.49
CA HIS A 136 -22.77 15.52 -21.44
C HIS A 136 -21.53 15.44 -22.32
N LEU A 137 -20.74 14.39 -22.18
CA LEU A 137 -19.48 14.22 -22.90
C LEU A 137 -19.37 12.83 -23.50
N ASP A 138 -18.65 12.70 -24.62
CA ASP A 138 -18.39 11.39 -25.21
C ASP A 138 -17.44 10.56 -24.35
N ASN A 139 -16.48 11.21 -23.70
CA ASN A 139 -15.56 10.60 -22.75
C ASN A 139 -14.96 11.64 -21.79
N VAL A 140 -14.34 11.17 -20.72
CA VAL A 140 -13.54 11.98 -19.79
C VAL A 140 -12.22 11.27 -19.52
N GLU A 141 -11.12 11.99 -19.64
CA GLU A 141 -9.81 11.52 -19.19
C GLU A 141 -9.66 11.78 -17.68
N ILE A 142 -9.33 10.73 -16.94
CA ILE A 142 -8.98 10.79 -15.52
C ILE A 142 -7.46 10.66 -15.40
N PRO A 143 -6.76 11.69 -14.89
CA PRO A 143 -5.32 11.62 -14.68
C PRO A 143 -4.98 10.62 -13.58
N ALA A 144 -3.82 9.96 -13.71
CA ALA A 144 -3.32 9.05 -12.71
C ALA A 144 -2.99 9.78 -11.39
N ARG A 145 -3.29 9.12 -10.28
CA ARG A 145 -3.01 9.49 -8.89
C ARG A 145 -2.38 8.28 -8.20
N PRO A 146 -1.19 7.82 -8.62
CA PRO A 146 -0.62 6.61 -8.07
C PRO A 146 -0.45 6.77 -6.56
N TYR A 147 -0.95 5.81 -5.79
CA TYR A 147 -0.80 5.76 -4.34
C TYR A 147 -0.19 4.42 -3.91
N LEU A 148 -0.47 3.35 -4.66
CA LEU A 148 0.19 2.06 -4.52
C LEU A 148 1.58 2.12 -5.15
N GLY A 149 2.55 1.59 -4.43
CA GLY A 149 3.93 1.41 -4.87
C GLY A 149 4.67 0.49 -3.91
N PHE A 150 5.91 0.15 -4.28
CA PHE A 150 6.88 -0.53 -3.43
C PHE A 150 8.18 0.28 -3.47
N THR A 151 8.27 1.24 -2.57
CA THR A 151 9.31 2.27 -2.51
C THR A 151 10.56 1.78 -1.78
N GLU A 152 11.59 2.62 -1.69
CA GLU A 152 12.78 2.30 -0.88
C GLU A 152 12.44 2.22 0.61
N GLU A 153 11.54 3.09 1.10
CA GLU A 153 11.00 3.02 2.46
C GLU A 153 10.31 1.67 2.72
N ASP A 154 9.49 1.19 1.77
CA ASP A 154 8.82 -0.10 1.90
C ASP A 154 9.83 -1.29 1.92
N ARG A 155 10.96 -1.16 1.23
CA ARG A 155 12.05 -2.16 1.24
C ARG A 155 12.81 -2.14 2.57
N ALA A 156 13.07 -0.97 3.11
CA ALA A 156 13.68 -0.81 4.41
C ALA A 156 12.80 -1.41 5.51
N ASP A 157 11.49 -1.13 5.47
CA ASP A 157 10.52 -1.73 6.40
C ASP A 157 10.48 -3.26 6.27
N LEU A 158 10.54 -3.78 5.03
CA LEU A 158 10.61 -5.22 4.81
C LEU A 158 11.83 -5.85 5.48
N MET A 159 13.00 -5.25 5.30
CA MET A 159 14.24 -5.75 5.89
C MET A 159 14.22 -5.63 7.42
N GLY A 160 13.72 -4.52 7.96
CA GLY A 160 13.59 -4.33 9.40
C GLY A 160 12.67 -5.35 10.06
N GLU A 161 11.50 -5.64 9.46
CA GLU A 161 10.61 -6.68 9.97
C GLU A 161 11.25 -8.07 9.89
N LEU A 162 12.01 -8.38 8.83
CA LEU A 162 12.73 -9.65 8.74
C LEU A 162 13.80 -9.77 9.83
N GLU A 163 14.61 -8.73 10.02
CA GLU A 163 15.65 -8.67 11.06
C GLU A 163 15.05 -8.89 12.44
N ASP A 164 13.94 -8.21 12.76
CA ASP A 164 13.21 -8.37 14.02
C ASP A 164 12.77 -9.82 14.28
N TYR A 165 12.26 -10.49 13.25
CA TYR A 165 11.84 -11.89 13.35
C TYR A 165 13.03 -12.84 13.54
N LEU A 166 14.13 -12.60 12.83
CA LEU A 166 15.35 -13.39 12.97
C LEU A 166 15.96 -13.20 14.37
N ASP A 167 15.97 -11.98 14.89
CA ASP A 167 16.45 -11.67 16.24
C ASP A 167 15.64 -12.40 17.31
N ARG A 168 14.31 -12.43 17.20
CA ARG A 168 13.44 -13.20 18.09
C ARG A 168 13.72 -14.71 17.99
N ALA A 169 13.90 -15.22 16.77
CA ALA A 169 14.24 -16.63 16.54
C ALA A 169 15.61 -17.03 17.09
N VAL A 170 16.56 -16.11 17.16
CA VAL A 170 17.86 -16.35 17.80
C VAL A 170 17.73 -16.36 19.33
N ARG A 171 16.94 -15.43 19.90
CA ARG A 171 16.92 -15.18 21.35
C ARG A 171 16.14 -16.18 22.19
N GLY A 172 15.10 -16.84 21.65
CA GLY A 172 14.22 -17.67 22.51
C GLY A 172 12.83 -17.09 22.61
#